data_AF-A0A369VQN2-F1
#
_entry.id   AF-A0A369VQN2-F1
#
_cell.length_a   1.000
_cell.length_b   1.000
_cell.length_c   1.000
_cell.angle_alpha   90.00
_cell.angle_beta   90.00
_cell.angle_gamma   90.00
#
_symmetry.space_group_name_H-M   'P 1'
#
loop_
_entity.id
_entity.type
_entity.pdbx_description
1 polymer ?
#
loop_
_entity_poly.entity_id
_entity_poly.type
_entity_poly.pdbx_seq_one_letter_code
_entity_poly.pdbx_strand_id
1 'polypeptide(L)'
;MIRRLLSPLLAQVKTHAAFLVLLAVAGAGCWLYVLFQQVRAERDQLAHTAELICAGAGVDFAASSTAETAIGGKRVTVAHERGAVCQRTVAGLQRFRAETDQATAATLAQALKDHDARQAGDTLAARSAAEAARTAAMKMEIAENEAERRNLVDREWFAAVNGVAGLRPAPAR
;
A
#
# COMPACT_ATOMS: atom_id res chain seq x y z
N MET A 1 -61.26 -34.93 8.25
CA MET A 1 -60.82 -36.31 8.59
C MET A 1 -59.52 -36.37 9.41
N ILE A 2 -58.58 -35.43 9.27
CA ILE A 2 -57.28 -35.42 10.00
C ILE A 2 -57.43 -35.36 11.55
N ARG A 3 -58.44 -34.66 12.07
CA ARG A 3 -58.68 -34.52 13.53
C ARG A 3 -59.03 -35.81 14.28
N ARG A 4 -59.58 -36.83 13.60
CA ARG A 4 -60.00 -38.10 14.26
C ARG A 4 -58.87 -39.13 14.35
N LEU A 5 -57.80 -38.99 13.57
CA LEU A 5 -56.62 -39.85 13.63
C LEU A 5 -55.61 -39.40 14.70
N LEU A 6 -55.63 -38.11 15.08
CA LEU A 6 -54.71 -37.54 16.07
C LEU A 6 -55.12 -37.82 17.52
N SER A 7 -56.40 -38.05 17.81
CA SER A 7 -56.89 -38.25 19.18
C SER A 7 -56.35 -39.51 19.89
N PRO A 8 -56.28 -40.72 19.28
CA PRO A 8 -55.69 -41.88 19.95
C PRO A 8 -54.17 -41.76 20.12
N LEU A 9 -53.48 -41.10 19.16
CA LEU A 9 -52.04 -40.81 19.26
C LEU A 9 -51.74 -39.84 20.40
N LEU A 10 -52.54 -38.79 20.56
CA LEU A 10 -52.42 -37.85 21.67
C LEU A 10 -52.70 -38.48 23.05
N ALA A 11 -53.58 -39.49 23.11
CA ALA A 11 -53.84 -40.23 24.34
C ALA A 11 -52.64 -41.11 24.76
N GLN A 12 -51.98 -41.79 23.81
CA GLN A 12 -50.75 -42.54 24.09
C GLN A 12 -49.57 -41.62 24.45
N VAL A 13 -49.47 -40.45 23.81
CA VAL A 13 -48.47 -39.42 24.16
C VAL A 13 -48.63 -38.94 25.61
N LYS A 14 -49.85 -38.80 26.11
CA LYS A 14 -50.10 -38.46 27.53
C LYS A 14 -49.61 -39.56 28.47
N THR A 15 -49.84 -40.84 28.13
CA THR A 15 -49.39 -41.98 28.94
C THR A 15 -47.86 -42.09 29.03
N HIS A 16 -47.14 -41.64 27.98
CA HIS A 16 -45.67 -41.65 27.93
C HIS A 16 -45.04 -40.25 28.01
N ALA A 17 -45.79 -39.23 28.45
CA ALA A 17 -45.35 -37.84 28.43
C ALA A 17 -44.07 -37.63 29.26
N ALA A 18 -43.95 -38.30 30.41
CA ALA A 18 -42.75 -38.24 31.26
C ALA A 18 -41.51 -38.76 30.52
N PHE A 19 -41.62 -39.84 29.75
CA PHE A 19 -40.52 -40.39 28.97
C PHE A 19 -40.13 -39.45 27.81
N LEU A 20 -41.10 -38.85 27.13
CA LEU A 20 -40.84 -37.86 26.08
C LEU A 20 -40.17 -36.59 26.63
N VAL A 21 -40.57 -36.13 27.80
CA VAL A 21 -39.90 -35.00 28.49
C VAL A 21 -38.46 -35.36 28.84
N LEU A 22 -38.20 -36.57 29.35
CA LEU A 22 -36.83 -37.02 29.62
C LEU A 22 -35.98 -37.07 28.34
N LEU A 23 -36.53 -37.56 27.23
CA LEU A 23 -35.83 -37.53 25.94
C LEU A 23 -35.56 -36.09 25.45
N ALA A 24 -36.52 -35.18 25.62
CA ALA A 24 -36.34 -33.78 25.25
C ALA A 24 -35.24 -33.11 26.09
N VAL A 25 -35.23 -33.35 27.42
CA VAL A 25 -34.19 -32.84 28.31
C VAL A 25 -32.83 -33.45 28.00
N ALA A 26 -32.77 -34.76 27.74
CA ALA A 26 -31.54 -35.44 27.34
C ALA A 26 -31.01 -34.89 26.00
N GLY A 27 -31.89 -34.68 25.02
CA GLY A 27 -31.55 -34.06 23.74
C GLY A 27 -31.02 -32.63 23.90
N ALA A 28 -31.68 -31.81 24.72
CA ALA A 28 -31.23 -30.46 25.05
C ALA A 28 -29.87 -30.45 25.78
N GLY A 29 -29.66 -31.38 26.72
CA GLY A 29 -28.40 -31.55 27.42
C GLY A 29 -27.26 -31.94 26.49
N CYS A 30 -27.47 -32.91 25.60
CA CYS A 30 -26.50 -33.29 24.57
C CYS A 30 -26.19 -32.12 23.63
N TRP A 31 -27.21 -31.37 23.21
CA TRP A 31 -27.03 -30.20 22.35
C TRP A 31 -26.18 -29.11 23.04
N LEU A 32 -26.53 -28.75 24.28
CA LEU A 32 -25.79 -27.76 25.07
C LEU A 32 -24.34 -28.21 25.32
N TYR A 33 -24.12 -29.50 25.54
CA TYR A 33 -22.78 -30.05 25.69
C TYR A 33 -21.94 -29.88 24.42
N VAL A 34 -22.50 -30.20 23.25
CA VAL A 34 -21.80 -30.00 21.96
C VAL A 34 -21.50 -28.52 21.73
N LEU A 35 -22.47 -27.64 21.97
CA LEU A 35 -22.27 -26.19 21.83
C LEU A 35 -21.17 -25.68 22.77
N PHE A 36 -21.14 -26.18 24.00
CA PHE A 36 -20.11 -25.83 24.96
C PHE A 36 -18.71 -26.29 24.54
N GLN A 37 -18.59 -27.49 23.94
CA GLN A 37 -17.32 -27.97 23.41
C GLN A 37 -16.86 -27.15 22.20
N GLN A 38 -17.78 -26.74 21.34
CA GLN A 38 -17.48 -25.85 20.20
C GLN A 38 -16.95 -24.50 20.69
N VAL A 39 -17.64 -23.85 21.65
CA VAL A 39 -17.21 -22.57 22.22
C VAL A 39 -15.83 -22.66 22.88
N ARG A 40 -15.52 -23.78 23.56
CA ARG A 40 -14.19 -24.02 24.11
C ARG A 40 -13.13 -24.11 23.03
N ALA A 41 -13.38 -24.91 21.99
CA ALA A 41 -12.46 -25.07 20.87
C ALA A 41 -12.20 -23.74 20.15
N GLU A 42 -13.25 -22.95 19.90
CA GLU A 42 -13.13 -21.61 19.29
C GLU A 42 -12.32 -20.67 20.17
N ARG A 43 -12.58 -20.65 21.49
CA ARG A 43 -11.83 -19.80 22.43
C ARG A 43 -10.35 -20.15 22.45
N ASP A 44 -10.02 -21.43 22.47
CA ASP A 44 -8.63 -21.89 22.52
C ASP A 44 -7.93 -21.63 21.17
N GLN A 45 -8.64 -21.78 20.05
CA GLN A 45 -8.14 -21.39 18.73
C GLN A 45 -7.88 -19.88 18.62
N LEU A 46 -8.78 -19.05 19.17
CA LEU A 46 -8.59 -17.59 19.22
C LEU A 46 -7.38 -17.21 20.08
N ALA A 47 -7.21 -17.85 21.24
CA ALA A 47 -6.04 -17.63 22.09
C ALA A 47 -4.74 -18.02 21.37
N HIS A 48 -4.71 -19.19 20.72
CA HIS A 48 -3.56 -19.63 19.96
C HIS A 48 -3.24 -18.70 18.77
N THR A 49 -4.27 -18.23 18.07
CA THR A 49 -4.08 -17.28 16.96
C THR A 49 -3.52 -15.95 17.48
N ALA A 50 -4.00 -15.47 18.63
CA ALA A 50 -3.45 -14.27 19.27
C ALA A 50 -1.98 -14.48 19.67
N GLU A 51 -1.63 -15.63 20.24
CA GLU A 51 -0.24 -15.99 20.56
C GLU A 51 0.65 -15.96 19.31
N LEU A 52 0.19 -16.51 18.18
CA LEU A 52 0.94 -16.48 16.92
C LEU A 52 1.12 -15.06 16.38
N ILE A 53 0.08 -14.22 16.44
CA ILE A 53 0.16 -12.82 16.01
C ILE A 53 1.15 -12.05 16.88
N CYS A 54 1.08 -12.23 18.20
CA CYS A 54 1.97 -11.55 19.13
C CYS A 54 3.42 -12.02 18.99
N ALA A 55 3.63 -13.33 18.85
CA ALA A 55 4.95 -13.89 18.54
C ALA A 55 5.51 -13.31 17.23
N GLY A 56 4.68 -13.16 16.20
CA GLY A 56 5.06 -12.50 14.94
C GLY A 56 5.42 -11.03 15.10
N ALA A 57 4.83 -10.34 16.08
CA ALA A 57 5.18 -8.98 16.47
C ALA A 57 6.37 -8.90 17.46
N GLY A 58 6.97 -10.05 17.81
CA GLY A 58 8.13 -10.14 18.71
C GLY A 58 7.81 -9.93 20.20
N VAL A 59 6.54 -10.08 20.60
CA VAL A 59 6.07 -9.84 21.96
C VAL A 59 5.20 -10.98 22.46
N ASP A 60 5.27 -11.28 23.75
CA ASP A 60 4.47 -12.36 24.34
C ASP A 60 2.99 -11.93 24.49
N PHE A 61 2.08 -12.87 24.34
CA PHE A 61 0.65 -12.68 24.60
C PHE A 61 0.32 -12.74 26.11
N ALA A 62 1.17 -13.38 26.90
CA ALA A 62 0.98 -13.52 28.34
C ALA A 62 0.85 -12.17 29.07
N ALA A 63 0.17 -12.17 30.22
CA ALA A 63 0.12 -11.00 31.09
C ALA A 63 1.54 -10.69 31.55
N SER A 64 1.94 -9.43 31.44
CA SER A 64 3.30 -8.99 31.73
C SER A 64 3.29 -7.73 32.57
N SER A 65 4.43 -7.39 33.16
CA SER A 65 4.60 -6.12 33.83
C SER A 65 5.83 -5.42 33.28
N THR A 66 5.72 -4.11 33.07
CA THR A 66 6.84 -3.29 32.59
C THR A 66 7.16 -2.23 33.63
N ALA A 67 8.46 -1.98 33.85
CA ALA A 67 8.90 -0.87 34.68
C ALA A 67 8.83 0.41 33.86
N GLU A 68 7.77 1.19 34.07
CA GLU A 68 7.60 2.51 33.46
C GLU A 68 8.07 3.60 34.44
N THR A 69 8.53 4.74 33.92
CA THR A 69 8.94 5.86 34.77
C THR A 69 7.75 6.79 34.92
N ALA A 70 7.24 6.93 36.14
CA ALA A 70 6.12 7.83 36.42
C ALA A 70 6.55 9.31 36.32
N ILE A 71 5.55 10.18 36.19
CA ILE A 71 5.72 11.64 36.24
C ILE A 71 6.28 11.98 37.63
N GLY A 72 7.59 12.24 37.71
CA GLY A 72 8.35 12.36 38.96
C GLY A 72 9.63 11.53 39.04
N GLY A 73 9.98 10.77 37.99
CA GLY A 73 11.26 10.05 37.89
C GLY A 73 11.32 8.73 38.67
N LYS A 74 10.25 8.39 39.40
CA LYS A 74 10.14 7.11 40.12
C LYS A 74 9.75 5.99 39.16
N ARG A 75 10.45 4.87 39.22
CA ARG A 75 10.07 3.65 38.50
C ARG A 75 8.83 3.04 39.14
N VAL A 76 7.80 2.80 38.34
CA VAL A 76 6.56 2.14 38.73
C VAL A 76 6.38 0.92 37.83
N THR A 77 6.11 -0.23 38.44
CA THR A 77 5.75 -1.44 37.69
C THR A 77 4.29 -1.36 37.30
N VAL A 78 4.02 -1.27 36.00
CA VAL A 78 2.67 -1.29 35.44
C VAL A 78 2.36 -2.72 35.01
N ALA A 79 1.27 -3.27 35.53
CA ALA A 79 0.76 -4.58 35.10
C ALA A 79 -0.10 -4.40 33.85
N HIS A 80 0.15 -5.23 32.84
CA HIS A 80 -0.61 -5.27 31.59
C HIS A 80 -1.41 -6.56 31.53
N GLU A 81 -2.65 -6.44 31.07
CA GLU A 81 -3.48 -7.60 30.76
C GLU A 81 -2.91 -8.37 29.56
N ARG A 82 -3.35 -9.63 29.41
CA ARG A 82 -2.96 -10.46 28.26
C ARG A 82 -3.25 -9.75 26.94
N GLY A 83 -2.27 -9.76 26.04
CA GLY A 83 -2.38 -9.14 24.72
C GLY A 83 -2.32 -7.60 24.69
N ALA A 84 -2.37 -6.88 25.82
CA ALA A 84 -2.38 -5.41 25.81
C ALA A 84 -1.08 -4.80 25.24
N VAL A 85 0.07 -5.37 25.61
CA VAL A 85 1.38 -4.96 25.06
C VAL A 85 1.44 -5.27 23.57
N CYS A 86 1.04 -6.48 23.19
CA CYS A 86 0.98 -6.92 21.80
C CYS A 86 0.10 -6.02 20.93
N GLN A 87 -1.09 -5.65 21.39
CA GLN A 87 -1.98 -4.74 20.68
C GLN A 87 -1.32 -3.39 20.42
N ARG A 88 -0.63 -2.82 21.43
CA ARG A 88 0.11 -1.55 21.27
C ARG A 88 1.24 -1.68 20.26
N THR A 89 2.01 -2.77 20.32
CA THR A 89 3.12 -3.02 19.38
C THR A 89 2.59 -3.18 17.95
N VAL A 90 1.55 -3.97 17.73
CA VAL A 90 0.94 -4.15 16.41
C VAL A 90 0.38 -2.83 15.87
N ALA A 91 -0.31 -2.04 16.70
CA ALA A 91 -0.78 -0.71 16.31
C ALA A 91 0.38 0.22 15.93
N GLY A 92 1.50 0.17 16.67
CA GLY A 92 2.73 0.89 16.35
C GLY A 92 3.34 0.46 15.01
N LEU A 93 3.41 -0.85 14.74
CA LEU A 93 3.91 -1.39 13.47
C LEU A 93 3.01 -0.98 12.28
N GLN A 94 1.69 -1.01 12.45
CA GLN A 94 0.76 -0.55 11.42
C GLN A 94 0.92 0.94 11.12
N ARG A 95 1.09 1.76 12.17
CA ARG A 95 1.36 3.20 12.01
C ARG A 95 2.68 3.45 11.29
N PHE A 96 3.75 2.77 11.72
CA PHE A 96 5.06 2.87 11.07
C PHE A 96 4.99 2.51 9.59
N ARG A 97 4.27 1.43 9.24
CA ARG A 97 4.04 1.03 7.86
C ARG A 97 3.31 2.13 7.07
N ALA A 98 2.21 2.67 7.61
CA ALA A 98 1.46 3.72 6.93
C ALA A 98 2.31 4.99 6.70
N GLU A 99 3.09 5.41 7.70
CA GLU A 99 4.00 6.56 7.59
C GLU A 99 5.10 6.30 6.54
N THR A 100 5.66 5.09 6.50
CA THR A 100 6.67 4.69 5.53
C THR A 100 6.12 4.63 4.11
N ASP A 101 4.92 4.05 3.93
CA ASP A 101 4.24 3.97 2.63
C ASP A 101 3.93 5.38 2.11
N GLN A 102 3.47 6.29 2.98
CA GLN A 102 3.23 7.68 2.62
C GLN A 102 4.53 8.40 2.21
N ALA A 103 5.61 8.25 2.98
CA ALA A 103 6.90 8.87 2.67
C ALA A 103 7.49 8.33 1.35
N THR A 104 7.35 7.03 1.10
CA THR A 104 7.79 6.37 -0.13
C THR A 104 7.00 6.90 -1.33
N ALA A 105 5.67 6.98 -1.21
CA ALA A 105 4.81 7.52 -2.26
C ALA A 105 5.13 8.98 -2.57
N ALA A 106 5.38 9.81 -1.55
CA ALA A 106 5.76 11.21 -1.73
C ALA A 106 7.12 11.33 -2.46
N THR A 107 8.10 10.51 -2.09
CA THR A 107 9.42 10.49 -2.72
C THR A 107 9.34 10.04 -4.18
N LEU A 108 8.58 8.99 -4.47
CA LEU A 108 8.37 8.49 -5.83
C LEU A 108 7.65 9.54 -6.69
N ALA A 109 6.62 10.20 -6.15
CA ALA A 109 5.90 11.25 -6.84
C ALA A 109 6.81 12.45 -7.15
N GLN A 110 7.73 12.82 -6.25
CA GLN A 110 8.69 13.87 -6.51
C GLN A 110 9.70 13.46 -7.59
N ALA A 111 10.23 12.24 -7.53
CA ALA A 111 11.17 11.74 -8.52
C ALA A 111 10.55 11.71 -9.94
N LEU A 112 9.26 11.35 -10.05
CA LEU A 112 8.52 11.39 -11.32
C LEU A 112 8.37 12.83 -11.83
N LYS A 113 8.00 13.78 -10.97
CA LYS A 113 7.93 15.21 -11.35
C LYS A 113 9.28 15.73 -11.87
N ASP A 114 10.38 15.38 -11.18
CA ASP A 114 11.72 15.82 -11.57
C ASP A 114 12.18 15.16 -12.87
N HIS A 115 11.79 13.90 -13.10
CA HIS A 115 11.99 13.22 -14.38
C HIS A 115 11.24 13.93 -15.51
N ASP A 116 9.96 14.20 -15.34
CA ASP A 116 9.13 14.85 -16.35
C ASP A 116 9.62 16.27 -16.67
N ALA A 117 10.06 17.02 -15.64
CA ALA A 117 10.66 18.34 -15.82
C ALA A 117 11.95 18.28 -16.66
N ARG A 118 12.83 17.30 -16.40
CA ARG A 118 14.04 17.08 -17.20
C ARG A 118 13.70 16.70 -18.64
N GLN A 119 12.78 15.75 -18.83
CA GLN A 119 12.36 15.31 -20.16
C GLN A 119 11.74 16.46 -20.97
N ALA A 120 10.95 17.33 -20.33
CA ALA A 120 10.41 18.53 -20.96
C ALA A 120 11.52 19.51 -21.36
N GLY A 121 12.50 19.73 -20.48
CA GLY A 121 13.68 20.55 -20.76
C GLY A 121 14.49 20.02 -21.94
N ASP A 122 14.78 18.72 -21.97
CA ASP A 122 15.51 18.07 -23.05
C ASP A 122 14.76 18.15 -24.38
N THR A 123 13.43 17.99 -24.35
CA THR A 123 12.58 18.12 -25.54
C THR A 123 12.61 19.54 -26.09
N LEU A 124 12.57 20.56 -25.23
CA LEU A 124 12.67 21.97 -25.64
C LEU A 124 14.07 22.29 -26.21
N ALA A 125 15.12 21.81 -25.55
CA ALA A 125 16.50 21.98 -26.03
C ALA A 125 16.67 21.32 -27.41
N ALA A 126 16.21 20.08 -27.58
CA ALA A 126 16.25 19.36 -28.85
C ALA A 126 15.50 20.10 -29.97
N ARG A 127 14.32 20.67 -29.66
CA ARG A 127 13.56 21.49 -30.63
C ARG A 127 14.34 22.74 -31.04
N SER A 128 14.89 23.48 -30.07
CA SER A 128 15.68 24.68 -30.36
C SER A 128 16.94 24.37 -31.19
N ALA A 129 17.59 23.24 -30.92
CA ALA A 129 18.76 22.79 -31.69
C ALA A 129 18.36 22.40 -33.12
N ALA A 130 17.22 21.71 -33.29
CA ALA A 130 16.70 21.37 -34.62
C ALA A 130 16.30 22.61 -35.43
N GLU A 131 15.68 23.61 -34.79
CA GLU A 131 15.36 24.89 -35.43
C GLU A 131 16.63 25.65 -35.84
N ALA A 132 17.62 25.74 -34.95
CA ALA A 132 18.91 26.37 -35.26
C ALA A 132 19.62 25.67 -36.43
N ALA A 133 19.61 24.33 -36.47
CA ALA A 133 20.17 23.55 -37.56
C ALA A 133 19.44 23.81 -38.88
N ARG A 134 18.10 23.88 -38.88
CA ARG A 134 17.31 24.22 -40.07
C ARG A 134 17.63 25.63 -40.57
N THR A 135 17.72 26.61 -39.68
CA THR A 135 18.09 27.99 -40.04
C THR A 135 19.51 28.04 -40.61
N ALA A 136 20.45 27.29 -40.04
CA ALA A 136 21.82 27.22 -40.56
C ALA A 136 21.86 26.60 -41.96
N ALA A 137 21.13 25.50 -42.18
CA ALA A 137 21.02 24.87 -43.50
C ALA A 137 20.41 25.82 -44.55
N MET A 138 19.35 26.54 -44.20
CA MET A 138 18.72 27.53 -45.08
C MET A 138 19.69 28.69 -45.42
N LYS A 139 20.47 29.18 -44.44
CA LYS A 139 21.50 30.20 -44.69
C LYS A 139 22.60 29.69 -45.61
N MET A 140 22.99 28.42 -45.48
CA MET A 140 23.97 27.79 -46.36
C MET A 140 23.44 27.72 -47.80
N GLU A 141 22.19 27.30 -47.99
CA GLU A 141 21.56 27.27 -49.31
C GLU A 141 21.52 28.65 -49.98
N ILE A 142 21.19 29.70 -49.21
CA ILE A 142 21.21 31.08 -49.71
C ILE A 142 22.63 31.51 -50.07
N ALA A 143 23.61 31.26 -49.20
CA ALA A 143 24.99 31.66 -49.42
C ALA A 143 25.62 30.93 -50.61
N GLU A 144 25.30 29.64 -50.82
CA GLU A 144 25.76 28.87 -51.98
C GLU A 144 25.21 29.46 -53.29
N ASN A 145 23.91 29.78 -53.33
CA ASN A 145 23.28 30.42 -54.48
C ASN A 145 23.88 31.81 -54.78
N GLU A 146 24.25 32.59 -53.76
CA GLU A 146 24.91 33.88 -53.94
C GLU A 146 26.36 33.74 -54.41
N ALA A 147 27.10 32.78 -53.86
CA ALA A 147 28.48 32.49 -54.25
C ALA A 147 28.55 32.02 -55.71
N GLU A 148 27.62 31.17 -56.16
CA GLU A 148 27.52 30.74 -57.56
C GLU A 148 27.25 31.93 -58.50
N ARG A 149 26.34 32.84 -58.12
CA ARG A 149 26.00 34.03 -58.91
C ARG A 149 27.13 35.04 -59.01
N ARG A 150 27.88 35.24 -57.92
CA ARG A 150 28.98 36.22 -57.85
C ARG A 150 30.35 35.63 -58.19
N ASN A 151 30.43 34.31 -58.31
CA ASN A 151 31.65 33.52 -58.51
C ASN A 151 32.74 33.81 -57.45
N LEU A 152 32.30 34.10 -56.22
CA LEU A 152 33.14 34.53 -55.10
C LEU A 152 32.60 33.92 -53.80
N VAL A 153 33.49 33.37 -52.98
CA VAL A 153 33.16 32.89 -51.63
C VAL A 153 33.50 33.99 -50.64
N ASP A 154 32.48 34.49 -49.93
CA ASP A 154 32.64 35.60 -48.99
C ASP A 154 32.52 35.14 -47.52
N ARG A 155 32.61 36.11 -46.62
CA ARG A 155 32.53 35.89 -45.17
C ARG A 155 31.18 35.30 -44.75
N GLU A 156 30.11 35.56 -45.49
CA GLU A 156 28.77 35.05 -45.16
C GLU A 156 28.68 33.56 -45.48
N TRP A 157 29.30 33.11 -46.57
CA TRP A 157 29.44 31.70 -46.90
C TRP A 157 30.18 30.92 -45.80
N PHE A 158 31.34 31.41 -45.33
CA PHE A 158 32.07 30.76 -44.23
C PHE A 158 31.29 30.78 -42.91
N ALA A 159 30.53 31.85 -42.63
CA ALA A 159 29.69 31.92 -41.44
C ALA A 159 28.54 30.90 -41.49
N ALA A 160 27.95 30.68 -42.67
CA ALA A 160 26.90 29.69 -42.87
C ALA A 160 27.41 28.25 -42.72
N VAL A 161 28.57 27.91 -43.32
CA VAL A 161 29.22 26.60 -43.17
C VAL A 161 29.53 26.30 -41.70
N ASN A 162 30.10 27.27 -40.98
CA ASN A 162 30.39 27.12 -39.56
C ASN A 162 29.10 26.91 -38.74
N GLY A 163 28.01 27.60 -39.11
CA GLY A 163 26.70 27.39 -38.49
C GLY A 163 26.15 25.98 -38.68
N VAL A 164 26.28 25.39 -39.87
CA VAL A 164 25.83 24.01 -40.16
C VAL A 164 26.71 22.98 -39.44
N ALA A 165 28.01 23.23 -39.33
CA ALA A 165 28.95 22.38 -38.60
C ALA A 165 28.79 22.48 -37.06
N GLY A 166 27.87 23.31 -36.55
CA GLY A 166 27.68 23.53 -35.12
C GLY A 166 28.80 24.33 -34.45
N LEU A 167 29.66 24.99 -35.24
CA LEU A 167 30.75 25.83 -34.74
C LEU A 167 30.21 27.23 -34.40
N ARG A 168 30.69 27.80 -33.30
CA ARG A 168 30.36 29.19 -32.94
C ARG A 168 30.81 30.13 -34.07
N PRO A 169 30.00 31.14 -34.42
CA PRO A 169 30.41 32.13 -35.43
C PRO A 169 31.70 32.81 -34.97
N ALA A 170 32.66 32.95 -35.89
CA ALA A 170 33.91 33.63 -35.61
C ALA A 170 33.63 35.07 -35.13
N PRO A 171 34.33 35.56 -34.09
CA PRO A 171 34.10 36.92 -33.60
C PRO A 171 34.34 37.93 -34.72
N ALA A 172 33.38 38.85 -34.90
CA ALA A 172 33.50 39.91 -35.89
C ALA A 172 34.74 40.76 -35.58
N ARG A 173 35.73 40.71 -36.47
CA ARG A 173 36.76 41.73 -36.59
C ARG A 173 36.31 42.79 -37.59
#